data_AF-A0A1J5RCW2-F1
#
_entry.id   AF-A0A1J5RCW2-F1
#
_cell.length_a   1.000
_cell.length_b   1.000
_cell.length_c   1.000
_cell.angle_alpha   90.00
_cell.angle_beta   90.00
_cell.angle_gamma   90.00
#
_symmetry.space_group_name_H-M   'P 1'
#
loop_
_entity.id
_entity.type
_entity.pdbx_description
1 polymer ?
#
loop_
_entity_poly.entity_id
_entity_poly.type
_entity_poly.pdbx_seq_one_letter_code
_entity_poly.pdbx_strand_id
1 'polypeptide(L)'
;MSTTTANRTTSTTVTRSNGAVRVIALLTMIAGLIFIIAGGATWAMVSSQLKDEQITVAAVTAADPGSLAGKLVQDPFTAYAQANAIKHHSLTAGGGLTYAQLGTAITAQTSKLTKGGMSAADAAKDPSVVKLTNERTTSMNGSFLRASLFTSVVAFGIAALVMGLGVLFILIGWAMRKLAGDAQLSVVTSEPNAAA
;
A
#
# COMPACT_ATOMS: atom_id res chain seq x y z
N MET A 1 77.29 20.73 27.84
CA MET A 1 76.20 20.33 28.74
C MET A 1 74.89 20.58 28.00
N SER A 2 74.30 19.55 27.41
CA SER A 2 73.05 19.68 26.65
C SER A 2 71.91 19.17 27.53
N THR A 3 71.06 20.07 28.01
CA THR A 3 69.84 19.71 28.75
C THR A 3 68.74 19.39 27.74
N THR A 4 68.39 18.11 27.58
CA THR A 4 67.20 17.68 26.85
C THR A 4 65.98 17.94 27.71
N THR A 5 65.26 19.03 27.44
CA THR A 5 63.95 19.32 28.03
C THR A 5 62.90 18.42 27.37
N ALA A 6 62.34 17.47 28.12
CA ALA A 6 61.23 16.65 27.65
C ALA A 6 59.91 17.44 27.74
N ASN A 7 59.27 17.68 26.60
CA ASN A 7 57.96 18.35 26.54
C ASN A 7 56.88 17.36 26.99
N ARG A 8 56.25 17.59 28.16
CA ARG A 8 55.15 16.73 28.66
C ARG A 8 53.83 17.19 28.05
N THR A 9 53.32 16.45 27.07
CA THR A 9 51.99 16.70 26.50
C THR A 9 50.92 16.08 27.40
N THR A 10 50.08 16.92 28.02
CA THR A 10 48.88 16.49 28.76
C THR A 10 47.67 16.58 27.82
N SER A 11 47.19 15.44 27.34
CA SER A 11 45.94 15.36 26.58
C SER A 11 44.76 15.36 27.55
N THR A 12 43.94 16.40 27.52
CA THR A 12 42.70 16.48 28.31
C THR A 12 41.53 16.19 27.38
N THR A 13 40.91 15.02 27.52
CA THR A 13 39.70 14.67 26.75
C THR A 13 38.50 15.41 27.32
N VAL A 14 37.93 16.36 26.57
CA VAL A 14 36.69 17.05 26.93
C VAL A 14 35.52 16.27 26.35
N THR A 15 34.76 15.58 27.21
CA THR A 15 33.55 14.86 26.78
C THR A 15 32.36 15.84 26.79
N ARG A 16 31.84 16.22 25.61
CA ARG A 16 30.55 16.94 25.52
C ARG A 16 29.42 15.91 25.49
N SER A 17 28.60 15.87 26.52
CA SER A 17 27.42 14.99 26.54
C SER A 17 26.31 15.57 25.65
N ASN A 18 26.00 14.92 24.53
CA ASN A 18 24.92 15.33 23.62
C ASN A 18 23.53 14.86 24.12
N GLY A 19 23.14 15.28 25.33
CA GLY A 19 21.88 14.86 25.98
C GLY A 19 20.63 15.13 25.14
N ALA A 20 20.56 16.29 24.48
CA ALA A 20 19.45 16.65 23.58
C ALA A 20 19.28 15.66 22.41
N VAL A 21 20.37 15.19 21.81
CA VAL A 21 20.33 14.22 20.69
C VAL A 21 19.77 12.88 21.16
N ARG A 22 20.09 12.46 22.40
CA ARG A 22 19.55 11.21 22.98
C ARG A 22 18.04 11.31 23.22
N VAL A 23 17.55 12.46 23.67
CA VAL A 23 16.10 12.70 23.85
C VAL A 23 15.38 12.71 22.50
N ILE A 24 15.90 13.45 21.51
CA ILE A 24 15.32 13.49 20.16
C ILE A 24 15.28 12.08 19.56
N ALA A 25 16.39 11.33 19.64
CA ALA A 25 16.46 9.95 19.18
C ALA A 25 15.40 9.04 19.82
N LEU A 26 15.18 9.17 21.13
CA LEU A 26 14.15 8.41 21.85
C LEU A 26 12.75 8.77 21.35
N LEU A 27 12.45 10.06 21.23
CA LEU A 27 11.16 10.53 20.72
C LEU A 27 10.89 10.05 19.29
N THR A 28 11.90 10.09 18.42
CA THR A 28 11.78 9.57 17.04
C THR A 28 11.51 8.07 17.01
N MET A 29 12.17 7.27 17.85
CA MET A 29 11.89 5.83 17.95
C MET A 29 10.47 5.56 18.46
N ILE A 30 9.99 6.32 19.45
CA ILE A 30 8.61 6.21 19.96
C ILE A 30 7.61 6.55 18.86
N ALA A 31 7.82 7.64 18.12
CA ALA A 31 6.97 8.01 17.00
C ALA A 31 6.92 6.90 15.94
N GLY A 32 8.08 6.28 15.63
CA GLY A 32 8.16 5.16 14.70
C GLY A 32 7.38 3.93 15.20
N LEU A 33 7.47 3.60 16.49
CA LEU A 33 6.69 2.52 17.09
C LEU A 33 5.18 2.77 17.01
N ILE A 34 4.75 3.99 17.27
CA ILE A 34 3.34 4.40 17.14
C ILE A 34 2.86 4.18 15.69
N PHE A 35 3.68 4.53 14.69
CA PHE A 35 3.33 4.34 13.28
C PHE A 35 3.20 2.85 12.92
N ILE A 36 4.10 1.99 13.42
CA ILE A 36 3.98 0.54 13.22
C ILE A 36 2.66 0.01 13.82
N ILE A 37 2.33 0.41 15.05
CA ILE A 37 1.10 -0.03 15.72
C ILE A 37 -0.14 0.47 14.96
N ALA A 38 -0.16 1.74 14.56
CA ALA A 38 -1.27 2.34 13.83
C ALA A 38 -1.48 1.67 12.46
N GLY A 39 -0.41 1.44 11.71
CA GLY A 39 -0.47 0.73 10.43
C GLY A 39 -0.92 -0.72 10.61
N GLY A 40 -0.40 -1.43 11.61
CA GLY A 40 -0.81 -2.81 11.93
C GLY A 40 -2.29 -2.91 12.34
N ALA A 41 -2.78 -1.98 13.16
CA ALA A 41 -4.19 -1.90 13.54
C ALA A 41 -5.10 -1.63 12.34
N THR A 42 -4.69 -0.72 11.45
CA THR A 42 -5.43 -0.42 10.21
C THR A 42 -5.48 -1.66 9.31
N TRP A 43 -4.36 -2.36 9.13
CA TRP A 43 -4.32 -3.61 8.36
C TRP A 43 -5.26 -4.66 8.93
N ALA A 44 -5.22 -4.89 10.24
CA ALA A 44 -6.08 -5.86 10.91
C ALA A 44 -7.57 -5.51 10.76
N MET A 45 -7.91 -4.22 10.87
CA MET A 45 -9.28 -3.74 10.70
C MET A 45 -9.81 -3.98 9.28
N VAL A 46 -9.04 -3.65 8.24
CA VAL A 46 -9.43 -3.90 6.85
C VAL A 46 -9.55 -5.41 6.58
N SER A 47 -8.63 -6.20 7.10
CA SER A 47 -8.67 -7.66 6.97
C SER A 47 -9.92 -8.27 7.63
N SER A 48 -10.31 -7.77 8.81
CA SER A 48 -11.55 -8.19 9.48
C SER A 48 -12.77 -7.87 8.64
N GLN A 49 -12.87 -6.64 8.11
CA GLN A 49 -14.01 -6.24 7.28
C GLN A 49 -14.14 -7.14 6.04
N LEU A 50 -13.03 -7.42 5.34
CA LEU A 50 -13.07 -8.32 4.18
C LEU A 50 -13.47 -9.74 4.54
N LYS A 51 -12.99 -10.25 5.69
CA LYS A 51 -13.33 -11.58 6.18
C LYS A 51 -14.82 -11.70 6.50
N ASP A 52 -15.42 -10.66 7.07
CA ASP A 52 -16.84 -10.64 7.44
C ASP A 52 -17.76 -10.67 6.22
N GLU A 53 -17.32 -10.15 5.08
CA GLU A 53 -18.08 -10.19 3.80
C GLU A 53 -18.15 -11.59 3.18
N GLN A 54 -17.41 -12.59 3.70
CA GLN A 54 -17.45 -13.99 3.25
C GLN A 54 -17.25 -14.18 1.73
N ILE A 55 -16.50 -13.29 1.08
CA ILE A 55 -16.25 -13.36 -0.36
C ILE A 55 -15.15 -14.39 -0.64
N THR A 56 -15.44 -15.38 -1.48
CA THR A 56 -14.42 -16.33 -1.97
C THR A 56 -13.93 -15.95 -3.36
N VAL A 57 -12.63 -16.11 -3.61
CA VAL A 57 -12.05 -15.88 -4.93
C VAL A 57 -12.66 -16.84 -5.95
N ALA A 58 -13.32 -16.30 -6.96
CA ALA A 58 -13.88 -17.05 -8.07
C ALA A 58 -12.76 -17.60 -8.96
N ALA A 59 -12.97 -18.79 -9.50
CA ALA A 59 -12.09 -19.35 -10.52
C ALA A 59 -12.14 -18.48 -11.79
N VAL A 60 -10.99 -18.12 -12.37
CA VAL A 60 -10.94 -17.32 -13.61
C VAL A 60 -11.56 -18.11 -14.77
N THR A 61 -11.17 -19.38 -14.91
CA THR A 61 -11.79 -20.37 -15.80
C THR A 61 -11.80 -21.76 -15.13
N ALA A 62 -12.51 -22.73 -15.71
CA ALA A 62 -12.49 -24.10 -15.19
C ALA A 62 -11.15 -24.83 -15.42
N ALA A 63 -10.46 -24.53 -16.52
CA ALA A 63 -9.17 -25.15 -16.87
C ALA A 63 -7.98 -24.47 -16.16
N ASP A 64 -8.10 -23.17 -15.90
CA ASP A 64 -7.15 -22.38 -15.13
C ASP A 64 -7.92 -21.52 -14.12
N PRO A 65 -8.19 -22.04 -12.92
CA PRO A 65 -8.93 -21.31 -11.90
C PRO A 65 -8.12 -20.16 -11.29
N GLY A 66 -6.79 -20.17 -11.39
CA GLY A 66 -5.89 -19.26 -10.69
C GLY A 66 -5.51 -19.75 -9.29
N SER A 67 -4.28 -19.42 -8.86
CA SER A 67 -3.64 -19.96 -7.65
C SER A 67 -4.32 -19.62 -6.32
N LEU A 68 -5.18 -18.61 -6.30
CA LEU A 68 -5.90 -18.14 -5.12
C LEU A 68 -7.40 -18.47 -5.16
N ALA A 69 -7.89 -19.17 -6.19
CA ALA A 69 -9.28 -19.55 -6.31
C ALA A 69 -9.76 -20.38 -5.10
N GLY A 70 -10.99 -20.13 -4.66
CA GLY A 70 -11.61 -20.77 -3.50
C GLY A 70 -11.10 -20.26 -2.15
N LYS A 71 -10.06 -19.42 -2.10
CA LYS A 71 -9.63 -18.79 -0.84
C LYS A 71 -10.56 -17.64 -0.47
N LEU A 72 -10.67 -17.39 0.84
CA LEU A 72 -11.40 -16.25 1.37
C LEU A 72 -10.65 -14.95 1.05
N VAL A 73 -11.38 -13.91 0.65
CA VAL A 73 -10.85 -12.57 0.44
C VAL A 73 -10.67 -11.90 1.79
N GLN A 74 -9.43 -11.75 2.24
CA GLN A 74 -9.11 -11.16 3.54
C GLN A 74 -7.78 -10.39 3.56
N ASP A 75 -7.09 -10.35 2.43
CA ASP A 75 -5.75 -9.81 2.26
C ASP A 75 -5.61 -9.18 0.86
N PRO A 76 -4.57 -8.37 0.60
CA PRO A 76 -4.48 -7.66 -0.67
C PRO A 76 -4.37 -8.58 -1.89
N PHE A 77 -3.78 -9.77 -1.76
CA PHE A 77 -3.59 -10.69 -2.88
C PHE A 77 -4.89 -11.41 -3.25
N THR A 78 -5.63 -11.88 -2.24
CA THR A 78 -6.94 -12.51 -2.46
C THR A 78 -7.96 -11.49 -2.96
N ALA A 79 -7.96 -10.25 -2.45
CA ALA A 79 -8.80 -9.16 -2.96
C ALA A 79 -8.49 -8.82 -4.42
N TYR A 80 -7.20 -8.72 -4.78
CA TYR A 80 -6.78 -8.49 -6.16
C TYR A 80 -7.16 -9.65 -7.09
N ALA A 81 -6.97 -10.89 -6.66
CA ALA A 81 -7.33 -12.07 -7.43
C ALA A 81 -8.84 -12.12 -7.72
N GLN A 82 -9.67 -11.85 -6.71
CA GLN A 82 -11.12 -11.77 -6.90
C GLN A 82 -11.52 -10.64 -7.84
N ALA A 83 -10.93 -9.46 -7.67
CA ALA A 83 -11.13 -8.31 -8.56
C ALA A 83 -10.80 -8.66 -10.02
N ASN A 84 -9.75 -9.45 -10.26
CA ASN A 84 -9.37 -9.90 -11.60
C ASN A 84 -10.32 -10.98 -12.15
N ALA A 85 -10.74 -11.94 -11.32
CA ALA A 85 -11.72 -12.95 -11.72
C ALA A 85 -13.06 -12.30 -12.13
N ILE A 86 -13.55 -11.32 -11.37
CA ILE A 86 -14.75 -10.54 -11.71
C ILE A 86 -14.59 -9.83 -13.06
N LYS A 87 -13.43 -9.21 -13.32
CA LYS A 87 -13.15 -8.57 -14.61
C LYS A 87 -13.25 -9.58 -15.75
N HIS A 88 -12.65 -10.76 -15.58
CA HIS A 88 -12.67 -11.81 -16.59
C HIS A 88 -14.10 -12.27 -16.88
N HIS A 89 -14.85 -12.68 -15.85
CA HIS A 89 -16.25 -13.11 -15.98
C HIS A 89 -17.16 -12.04 -16.59
N SER A 90 -16.98 -10.77 -16.20
CA SER A 90 -17.76 -9.66 -16.74
C SER A 90 -17.51 -9.44 -18.24
N LEU A 91 -16.25 -9.58 -18.69
CA LEU A 91 -15.90 -9.44 -20.10
C LEU A 91 -16.34 -10.67 -20.90
N THR A 92 -16.14 -11.87 -20.39
CA THR A 92 -16.57 -13.11 -21.06
C THR A 92 -18.10 -13.16 -21.20
N ALA A 93 -18.83 -12.77 -20.15
CA ALA A 93 -20.29 -12.66 -20.19
C ALA A 93 -20.76 -11.62 -21.21
N GLY A 94 -20.10 -10.46 -21.29
CA GLY A 94 -20.42 -9.39 -22.25
C GLY A 94 -19.89 -9.61 -23.68
N GLY A 95 -19.46 -10.83 -24.04
CA GLY A 95 -18.94 -11.13 -25.38
C GLY A 95 -17.66 -10.37 -25.73
N GLY A 96 -16.85 -10.01 -24.74
CA GLY A 96 -15.63 -9.21 -24.87
C GLY A 96 -15.85 -7.70 -24.91
N LEU A 97 -17.10 -7.23 -24.84
CA LEU A 97 -17.43 -5.81 -24.85
C LEU A 97 -17.23 -5.19 -23.47
N THR A 98 -16.68 -3.98 -23.43
CA THR A 98 -16.62 -3.17 -22.22
C THR A 98 -17.98 -2.57 -21.88
N TYR A 99 -18.18 -2.10 -20.64
CA TYR A 99 -19.43 -1.46 -20.22
C TYR A 99 -19.92 -0.34 -21.17
N ALA A 100 -19.00 0.49 -21.67
CA ALA A 100 -19.33 1.54 -22.63
C ALA A 100 -19.73 0.98 -24.01
N GLN A 101 -19.03 -0.06 -24.47
CA GLN A 101 -19.33 -0.73 -25.74
C GLN A 101 -20.64 -1.53 -25.69
N LEU A 102 -21.02 -2.07 -24.54
CA LEU A 102 -22.35 -2.68 -24.35
C LEU A 102 -23.45 -1.64 -24.54
N GLY A 103 -23.25 -0.42 -24.03
CA GLY A 103 -24.17 0.69 -24.27
C GLY A 103 -24.36 1.01 -25.76
N THR A 104 -23.26 1.10 -26.52
CA THR A 104 -23.33 1.37 -27.96
C THR A 104 -23.94 0.19 -28.73
N ALA A 105 -23.65 -1.05 -28.32
CA ALA A 105 -24.23 -2.26 -28.91
C ALA A 105 -25.75 -2.34 -28.70
N ILE A 106 -26.24 -2.01 -27.50
CA ILE A 106 -27.68 -1.93 -27.20
C ILE A 106 -28.35 -0.92 -28.13
N THR A 107 -27.82 0.31 -28.21
CA THR A 107 -28.41 1.36 -29.07
C THR A 107 -28.38 0.96 -30.55
N ALA A 108 -27.28 0.35 -31.02
CA ALA A 108 -27.17 -0.15 -32.39
C ALA A 108 -28.18 -1.26 -32.66
N GLN A 109 -28.38 -2.18 -31.72
CA GLN A 109 -29.31 -3.30 -31.85
C GLN A 109 -30.76 -2.82 -31.86
N THR A 110 -31.14 -1.94 -30.92
CA THR A 110 -32.47 -1.31 -30.90
C THR A 110 -32.74 -0.57 -32.21
N SER A 111 -31.75 0.15 -32.75
CA SER A 111 -31.87 0.88 -34.03
C SER A 111 -32.04 -0.04 -35.24
N LYS A 112 -31.42 -1.23 -35.23
CA LYS A 112 -31.61 -2.23 -36.28
C LYS A 112 -33.04 -2.80 -36.25
N LEU A 113 -33.55 -3.10 -35.06
CA LEU A 113 -34.90 -3.64 -34.88
C LEU A 113 -35.97 -2.60 -35.25
N THR A 114 -35.78 -1.33 -34.88
CA THR A 114 -36.74 -0.27 -35.27
C THR A 114 -36.76 0.00 -36.75
N LYS A 115 -35.60 -0.04 -37.43
CA LYS A 115 -35.53 0.01 -38.90
C LYS A 115 -36.18 -1.20 -39.58
N GLY A 116 -36.24 -2.34 -38.89
CA GLY A 116 -36.96 -3.54 -39.32
C GLY A 116 -38.48 -3.48 -39.15
N GLY A 117 -39.04 -2.32 -38.75
CA GLY A 117 -40.48 -2.10 -38.59
C GLY A 117 -41.01 -2.34 -37.17
N MET A 118 -40.14 -2.64 -36.20
CA MET A 118 -40.52 -2.80 -34.80
C MET A 118 -40.67 -1.44 -34.10
N SER A 119 -41.65 -1.29 -33.21
CA SER A 119 -41.72 -0.10 -32.35
C SER A 119 -40.53 -0.05 -31.39
N ALA A 120 -40.09 1.15 -31.00
CA ALA A 120 -39.02 1.31 -30.01
C ALA A 120 -39.34 0.63 -28.67
N ALA A 121 -40.62 0.63 -28.28
CA ALA A 121 -41.08 -0.03 -27.05
C ALA A 121 -41.01 -1.56 -27.11
N ASP A 122 -41.10 -2.14 -28.30
CA ASP A 122 -41.08 -3.60 -28.50
C ASP A 122 -39.66 -4.09 -28.80
N ALA A 123 -38.87 -3.30 -29.52
CA ALA A 123 -37.44 -3.54 -29.70
C ALA A 123 -36.68 -3.57 -28.36
N ALA A 124 -37.10 -2.79 -27.37
CA ALA A 124 -36.52 -2.81 -26.03
C ALA A 124 -36.77 -4.13 -25.26
N LYS A 125 -37.83 -4.87 -25.62
CA LYS A 125 -38.19 -6.17 -25.01
C LYS A 125 -37.65 -7.35 -25.80
N ASP A 126 -37.08 -7.10 -26.98
CA ASP A 126 -36.51 -8.14 -27.80
C ASP A 126 -35.41 -8.90 -27.04
N PRO A 127 -35.38 -10.25 -27.10
CA PRO A 127 -34.41 -11.05 -26.37
C PRO A 127 -32.95 -10.65 -26.60
N SER A 128 -32.61 -10.17 -27.81
CA SER A 128 -31.23 -9.75 -28.13
C SER A 128 -30.84 -8.44 -27.42
N VAL A 129 -31.79 -7.51 -27.25
CA VAL A 129 -31.57 -6.24 -26.55
C VAL A 129 -31.60 -6.45 -25.04
N VAL A 130 -32.52 -7.28 -24.54
CA VAL A 130 -32.60 -7.64 -23.11
C VAL A 130 -31.33 -8.33 -22.66
N LYS A 131 -30.76 -9.24 -23.46
CA LYS A 131 -29.50 -9.92 -23.15
C LYS A 131 -28.34 -8.91 -22.98
N LEU A 132 -28.14 -8.04 -23.96
CA LEU A 132 -27.09 -7.00 -23.89
C LEU A 132 -27.30 -6.04 -22.71
N THR A 133 -28.56 -5.74 -22.38
CA THR A 133 -28.91 -4.89 -21.24
C THR A 133 -28.58 -5.59 -19.91
N ASN A 134 -28.89 -6.87 -19.78
CA ASN A 134 -28.55 -7.67 -18.59
C ASN A 134 -27.03 -7.82 -18.42
N GLU A 135 -26.29 -8.05 -19.50
CA GLU A 135 -24.82 -8.07 -19.50
C GLU A 135 -24.24 -6.73 -19.07
N ARG A 136 -24.82 -5.61 -19.55
CA ARG A 136 -24.42 -4.26 -19.15
C ARG A 136 -24.66 -4.01 -17.66
N THR A 137 -25.80 -4.41 -17.11
CA THR A 137 -26.10 -4.32 -15.67
C THR A 137 -25.14 -5.17 -14.85
N THR A 138 -24.85 -6.39 -15.30
CA THR A 138 -23.88 -7.28 -14.64
C THR A 138 -22.47 -6.69 -14.66
N SER A 139 -22.04 -6.12 -15.80
CA SER A 139 -20.75 -5.45 -15.96
C SER A 139 -20.64 -4.19 -15.08
N MET A 140 -21.74 -3.47 -14.89
CA MET A 140 -21.83 -2.33 -13.97
C MET A 140 -21.57 -2.79 -12.52
N ASN A 141 -22.33 -3.78 -12.04
CA ASN A 141 -22.14 -4.33 -10.69
C ASN A 141 -20.73 -4.89 -10.51
N GLY A 142 -20.21 -5.63 -11.49
CA GLY A 142 -18.84 -6.16 -11.46
C GLY A 142 -17.79 -5.06 -11.34
N SER A 143 -17.99 -3.92 -12.03
CA SER A 143 -17.09 -2.77 -11.93
C SER A 143 -17.14 -2.11 -10.54
N PHE A 144 -18.31 -2.04 -9.92
CA PHE A 144 -18.45 -1.54 -8.54
C PHE A 144 -17.77 -2.44 -7.52
N LEU A 145 -18.02 -3.75 -7.57
CA LEU A 145 -17.38 -4.72 -6.66
C LEU A 145 -15.86 -4.71 -6.85
N ARG A 146 -15.39 -4.61 -8.10
CA ARG A 146 -13.96 -4.52 -8.39
C ARG A 146 -13.35 -3.23 -7.85
N ALA A 147 -14.06 -2.11 -7.96
CA ALA A 147 -13.60 -0.84 -7.41
C ALA A 147 -13.51 -0.90 -5.87
N SER A 148 -14.51 -1.44 -5.18
CA SER A 148 -14.45 -1.59 -3.71
C SER A 148 -13.31 -2.52 -3.27
N LEU A 149 -13.10 -3.64 -3.98
CA LEU A 149 -11.96 -4.54 -3.74
C LEU A 149 -10.62 -3.83 -3.96
N PHE A 150 -10.45 -3.03 -5.02
CA PHE A 150 -9.22 -2.28 -5.21
C PHE A 150 -9.02 -1.16 -4.20
N THR A 151 -10.09 -0.50 -3.74
CA THR A 151 -10.00 0.46 -2.63
C THR A 151 -9.46 -0.23 -1.37
N SER A 152 -9.85 -1.48 -1.10
CA SER A 152 -9.28 -2.26 0.02
C SER A 152 -7.80 -2.63 -0.20
N VAL A 153 -7.39 -2.99 -1.42
CA VAL A 153 -5.98 -3.26 -1.77
C VAL A 153 -5.12 -2.00 -1.54
N VAL A 154 -5.64 -0.84 -1.94
CA VAL A 154 -4.98 0.45 -1.69
C VAL A 154 -4.89 0.74 -0.19
N ALA A 155 -5.93 0.44 0.60
CA ALA A 155 -5.90 0.61 2.05
C ALA A 155 -4.81 -0.25 2.71
N PHE A 156 -4.63 -1.50 2.28
CA PHE A 156 -3.50 -2.33 2.72
C PHE A 156 -2.15 -1.73 2.34
N GLY A 157 -2.03 -1.19 1.12
CA GLY A 157 -0.82 -0.51 0.66
C GLY A 157 -0.45 0.71 1.51
N ILE A 158 -1.45 1.52 1.89
CA ILE A 158 -1.25 2.68 2.77
C ILE A 158 -0.86 2.21 4.18
N ALA A 159 -1.52 1.17 4.72
CA ALA A 159 -1.15 0.60 6.02
C ALA A 159 0.30 0.08 6.03
N ALA A 160 0.72 -0.59 4.95
CA ALA A 160 2.10 -1.04 4.76
C ALA A 160 3.10 0.13 4.75
N LEU A 161 2.77 1.20 4.03
CA LEU A 161 3.60 2.40 3.95
C LEU A 161 3.77 3.06 5.32
N VAL A 162 2.69 3.19 6.09
CA VAL A 162 2.73 3.74 7.45
C VAL A 162 3.63 2.91 8.36
N MET A 163 3.52 1.57 8.31
CA MET A 163 4.44 0.70 9.05
C MET A 163 5.89 0.86 8.58
N GLY A 164 6.13 0.94 7.26
CA GLY A 164 7.46 1.15 6.69
C GLY A 164 8.11 2.48 7.12
N LEU A 165 7.33 3.56 7.18
CA LEU A 165 7.77 4.84 7.75
C LEU A 165 8.10 4.72 9.23
N GLY A 166 7.31 3.93 9.98
CA GLY A 166 7.60 3.65 11.39
C GLY A 166 8.95 2.95 11.60
N VAL A 167 9.24 1.93 10.78
CA VAL A 167 10.54 1.25 10.77
C VAL A 167 11.67 2.23 10.43
N LEU A 168 11.47 3.09 9.42
CA LEU A 168 12.44 4.10 9.03
C LEU A 168 12.77 5.05 10.19
N PHE A 169 11.75 5.54 10.91
CA PHE A 169 11.96 6.41 12.08
C PHE A 169 12.70 5.70 13.22
N ILE A 170 12.41 4.42 13.46
CA ILE A 170 13.17 3.63 14.44
C ILE A 170 14.64 3.52 14.03
N LEU A 171 14.94 3.24 12.77
CA LEU A 171 16.32 3.15 12.27
C LEU A 171 17.05 4.48 12.38
N ILE A 172 16.40 5.60 12.04
CA ILE A 172 16.97 6.95 12.18
C ILE A 172 17.25 7.28 13.65
N GLY A 173 16.28 7.04 14.53
CA GLY A 173 16.45 7.26 15.97
C GLY A 173 17.57 6.39 16.56
N TRP A 174 17.68 5.13 16.12
CA TRP A 174 18.76 4.25 16.52
C TRP A 174 20.14 4.73 16.04
N ALA A 175 20.24 5.20 14.79
CA ALA A 175 21.47 5.78 14.24
C ALA A 175 21.91 7.03 15.00
N MET A 176 20.99 7.96 15.29
CA MET A 176 21.27 9.15 16.10
C MET A 176 21.75 8.78 17.52
N ARG A 177 21.14 7.76 18.13
CA ARG A 177 21.53 7.29 19.47
C ARG A 177 22.94 6.71 19.47
N LYS A 178 23.33 5.96 18.44
CA LYS A 178 24.69 5.45 18.24
C LYS A 178 25.70 6.59 18.12
N LEU A 179 25.44 7.58 17.25
CA LEU A 179 26.33 8.73 17.03
C LEU A 179 26.50 9.62 18.26
N ALA A 180 25.46 9.76 19.09
CA ALA A 180 25.54 10.50 20.36
C ALA A 180 26.27 9.74 21.49
N GLY A 181 26.64 8.47 21.26
CA GLY A 181 27.48 7.68 22.15
C GLY A 181 28.97 7.96 21.99
N ASP A 182 29.42 8.31 20.78
CA ASP A 182 30.85 8.29 20.39
C ASP A 182 31.54 9.67 20.38
N ALA A 183 30.86 10.73 20.81
CA ALA A 183 31.40 12.10 20.78
C ALA A 183 32.43 12.37 21.91
N GLN A 184 33.63 11.77 21.83
CA GLN A 184 34.82 12.23 22.57
C GLN A 184 35.66 13.15 21.69
N LEU A 185 35.79 14.42 22.08
CA LEU A 185 36.71 15.35 21.45
C LEU A 185 38.02 15.36 22.27
N SER A 186 39.12 14.88 21.68
CA SER A 186 40.46 15.02 22.26
C SER A 186 40.98 16.42 21.98
N VAL A 187 41.01 17.29 23.01
CA VAL A 187 41.65 18.60 22.91
C VAL A 187 43.12 18.43 23.31
N VAL A 188 44.03 18.65 22.37
CA VAL A 188 45.47 18.69 22.65
C VAL A 188 45.83 20.12 23.02
N THR A 189 45.92 20.39 24.32
CA THR A 189 46.50 21.64 24.85
C THR A 189 48.01 21.47 24.96
N SER A 190 48.77 22.25 24.21
CA SER A 190 50.20 22.47 24.45
C SER A 190 50.36 23.59 25.47
N GLU A 191 50.80 23.29 26.70
CA GLU A 191 51.18 24.34 27.66
C GLU A 191 52.47 25.05 27.17
N PRO A 192 52.53 26.39 27.15
CA PRO A 192 53.79 27.09 26.95
C PRO A 192 54.67 26.94 28.20
N ASN A 193 55.93 26.56 27.96
CA ASN A 193 56.97 26.42 28.97
C ASN A 193 57.08 27.69 29.84
N ALA A 194 56.63 27.61 31.10
CA ALA A 194 56.92 28.61 32.12
C ALA A 194 58.40 28.45 32.54
N ALA A 195 59.31 28.87 31.66
CA ALA A 195 60.70 29.07 32.02
C ALA A 195 60.84 30.46 32.64
N ALA A 196 61.20 30.45 33.93
CA ALA A 196 61.71 31.50 34.82
C ALA A 196 61.97 32.90 34.24
#